data_AF-A0A7Y4X3S0-F1
#
_entry.id   AF-A0A7Y4X3S0-F1
#
_cell.length_a   1.000
_cell.length_b   1.000
_cell.length_c   1.000
_cell.angle_alpha   90.00
_cell.angle_beta   90.00
_cell.angle_gamma   90.00
#
_symmetry.space_group_name_H-M   'P 1'
#
loop_
_entity.id
_entity.type
_entity.pdbx_description
1 polymer ?
#
loop_
_entity_poly.entity_id
_entity_poly.type
_entity_poly.pdbx_seq_one_letter_code
_entity_poly.pdbx_strand_id
1 'polypeptide(L)'
;MRIPLTKAAMYCGVIISVASMVWYVSVSPKMPEDRSPIAAKEEAKESTLESAHEDAPIVSKKETEPQEGKTEEKVDSLRSEVASQRHTLKTLEERTAFSPDGIAVTDAPPLSEEELEQQAKAEIARHVALYARVAKQEGIDHTWASSAQQAISQSLGELSAKGLGAVDVKCHRSLCEARFFFDVAAPTSALQNLQSFSPWPGEVLIVADTEKGEGRLYLAREGNNLPHP
;
A
#
# COMPACT_ATOMS: atom_id res chain seq x y z
N MET A 1 -10.20 41.19 -52.17
CA MET A 1 -10.79 39.93 -52.67
C MET A 1 -9.93 38.76 -52.21
N ARG A 2 -10.58 37.78 -51.56
CA ARG A 2 -10.16 36.37 -51.31
C ARG A 2 -9.08 36.10 -50.24
N ILE A 3 -9.61 35.76 -49.06
CA ILE A 3 -9.01 34.94 -47.99
C ILE A 3 -9.09 33.46 -48.40
N PRO A 4 -8.08 32.62 -48.12
CA PRO A 4 -8.31 31.19 -47.91
C PRO A 4 -8.19 30.82 -46.42
N LEU A 5 -9.33 30.44 -45.85
CA LEU A 5 -9.43 29.57 -44.68
C LEU A 5 -8.94 28.15 -45.06
N THR A 6 -8.05 27.59 -44.26
CA THR A 6 -7.88 26.14 -44.12
C THR A 6 -7.73 25.84 -42.62
N LYS A 7 -8.84 25.45 -41.97
CA LYS A 7 -9.23 24.07 -41.64
C LYS A 7 -8.37 23.51 -40.50
N ALA A 8 -8.86 23.57 -39.26
CA ALA A 8 -9.87 22.70 -38.65
C ALA A 8 -9.20 21.57 -37.87
N ALA A 9 -9.44 21.59 -36.57
CA ALA A 9 -9.14 20.55 -35.62
C ALA A 9 -9.62 19.18 -36.12
N MET A 10 -8.77 18.16 -35.95
CA MET A 10 -9.18 16.76 -36.08
C MET A 10 -8.66 16.01 -34.85
N TYR A 11 -9.47 16.09 -33.79
CA TYR A 11 -9.54 15.06 -32.76
C TYR A 11 -9.95 13.76 -33.46
N CYS A 12 -9.06 12.77 -33.50
CA CYS A 12 -9.43 11.38 -33.74
C CYS A 12 -8.97 10.59 -32.52
N GLY A 13 -9.95 10.25 -31.68
CA GLY A 13 -9.78 9.29 -30.61
C GLY A 13 -9.36 7.93 -31.18
N VAL A 14 -8.35 7.35 -30.56
CA VAL A 14 -8.04 5.94 -30.73
C VAL A 14 -8.78 5.21 -29.62
N ILE A 15 -10.02 4.82 -29.90
CA ILE A 15 -10.76 3.83 -29.11
C ILE A 15 -10.18 2.47 -29.51
N ILE A 16 -9.28 1.91 -28.69
CA ILE A 16 -8.92 0.49 -28.81
C ILE A 16 -10.01 -0.30 -28.07
N SER A 17 -11.08 -0.64 -28.78
CA SER A 17 -11.99 -1.72 -28.37
C SER A 17 -11.25 -3.04 -28.53
N VAL A 18 -10.68 -3.55 -27.44
CA VAL A 18 -10.31 -4.97 -27.39
C VAL A 18 -11.58 -5.75 -27.08
N ALA A 19 -12.18 -6.31 -28.13
CA ALA A 19 -13.24 -7.30 -28.02
C ALA A 19 -12.65 -8.57 -27.38
N SER A 20 -12.70 -8.66 -26.06
CA SER A 20 -12.51 -9.93 -25.36
C SER A 20 -13.77 -10.77 -25.55
N MET A 21 -13.74 -11.65 -26.56
CA MET A 21 -14.59 -12.84 -26.58
C MET A 21 -14.21 -13.73 -25.40
N VAL A 22 -14.82 -13.46 -24.24
CA VAL A 22 -14.85 -14.41 -23.13
C VAL A 22 -15.87 -15.47 -23.49
N TRP A 23 -15.39 -16.62 -23.94
CA TRP A 23 -16.19 -17.84 -23.96
C TRP A 23 -16.46 -18.25 -22.51
N TYR A 24 -17.63 -17.88 -21.99
CA TYR A 24 -18.18 -18.45 -20.77
C TYR A 24 -18.57 -19.91 -21.05
N VAL A 25 -17.65 -20.84 -20.83
CA VAL A 25 -18.03 -22.25 -20.63
C VAL A 25 -18.53 -22.36 -19.20
N SER A 26 -19.84 -22.21 -19.03
CA SER A 26 -20.53 -22.47 -17.77
C SER A 26 -20.53 -23.97 -17.48
N VAL A 27 -19.46 -24.49 -16.88
CA VAL A 27 -19.49 -25.79 -16.21
C VAL A 27 -20.14 -25.57 -14.85
N SER A 28 -21.45 -25.80 -14.78
CA SER A 28 -22.16 -25.86 -13.50
C SER A 28 -21.70 -27.11 -12.73
N PRO A 29 -21.09 -26.98 -11.54
CA PRO A 29 -20.89 -28.14 -10.68
C PRO A 29 -22.26 -28.63 -10.20
N LYS A 30 -22.57 -29.87 -10.54
CA LYS A 30 -23.72 -30.62 -10.08
C LYS A 30 -23.54 -30.86 -8.57
N MET A 31 -24.16 -30.03 -7.73
CA MET A 31 -24.25 -30.25 -6.29
C MET A 31 -25.02 -31.57 -6.04
N PRO A 32 -24.54 -32.46 -5.17
CA PRO A 32 -25.35 -33.58 -4.70
C PRO A 32 -26.46 -33.05 -3.78
N GLU A 33 -27.70 -33.27 -4.21
CA GLU A 33 -28.88 -33.30 -3.36
C GLU A 33 -28.72 -34.41 -2.32
N ASP A 34 -28.41 -34.02 -1.08
CA ASP A 34 -28.73 -34.84 0.08
C ASP A 34 -29.12 -33.92 1.24
N ARG A 35 -30.41 -33.60 1.33
CA ARG A 35 -31.03 -32.99 2.51
C ARG A 35 -32.09 -33.94 3.04
N SER A 36 -31.67 -34.77 3.98
CA SER A 36 -32.57 -35.34 4.98
C SER A 36 -33.17 -34.24 5.86
N PRO A 37 -34.48 -34.30 6.20
CA PRO A 37 -35.09 -33.40 7.14
C PRO A 37 -34.92 -33.95 8.57
N ILE A 38 -34.30 -33.18 9.46
CA ILE A 38 -34.41 -33.43 10.91
C ILE A 38 -35.13 -32.24 11.54
N ALA A 39 -36.17 -32.63 12.27
CA ALA A 39 -37.20 -31.84 12.87
C ALA A 39 -36.70 -30.79 13.86
N ALA A 40 -37.42 -29.67 13.85
CA ALA A 40 -37.94 -28.92 14.97
C ALA A 40 -37.31 -29.15 16.36
N LYS A 41 -36.78 -28.07 16.94
CA LYS A 41 -37.13 -27.69 18.30
C LYS A 41 -37.01 -26.18 18.49
N GLU A 42 -38.17 -25.53 18.48
CA GLU A 42 -38.37 -24.25 19.16
C GLU A 42 -38.09 -24.44 20.65
N GLU A 43 -37.15 -23.67 21.21
CA GLU A 43 -37.23 -23.25 22.61
C GLU A 43 -36.92 -21.76 22.67
N ALA A 44 -38.01 -20.99 22.74
CA ALA A 44 -37.99 -19.62 23.20
C ALA A 44 -37.45 -19.59 24.63
N LYS A 45 -36.45 -18.74 24.87
CA LYS A 45 -36.14 -18.22 26.20
C LYS A 45 -36.04 -16.71 26.14
N GLU A 46 -37.22 -16.13 26.33
CA GLU A 46 -37.45 -14.83 26.92
C GLU A 46 -36.78 -14.80 28.31
N SER A 47 -35.86 -13.86 28.52
CA SER A 47 -35.35 -13.46 29.83
C SER A 47 -34.89 -12.00 29.70
N THR A 48 -35.75 -11.04 30.01
CA THR A 48 -35.91 -10.46 31.36
C THR A 48 -34.77 -9.48 31.68
N LEU A 49 -35.13 -8.20 31.50
CA LEU A 49 -35.10 -7.14 32.52
C LEU A 49 -33.77 -6.47 32.90
N GLU A 50 -33.87 -5.14 32.96
CA GLU A 50 -33.30 -4.24 33.97
C GLU A 50 -31.80 -4.34 34.29
N SER A 51 -31.06 -3.28 33.95
CA SER A 51 -30.67 -2.34 35.00
C SER A 51 -30.07 -1.07 34.38
N ALA A 52 -30.74 0.05 34.65
CA ALA A 52 -30.16 1.37 34.53
C ALA A 52 -29.17 1.58 35.68
N HIS A 53 -27.89 1.76 35.35
CA HIS A 53 -26.93 2.41 36.24
C HIS A 53 -26.35 3.62 35.52
N GLU A 54 -26.96 4.76 35.83
CA GLU A 54 -26.30 6.07 35.82
C GLU A 54 -25.19 6.05 36.88
N ASP A 55 -23.96 5.75 36.46
CA ASP A 55 -22.78 6.12 37.23
C ASP A 55 -22.05 7.23 36.46
N ALA A 56 -22.29 8.46 36.91
CA ALA A 56 -21.58 9.64 36.46
C ALA A 56 -20.07 9.45 36.76
N PRO A 57 -19.18 9.64 35.78
CA PRO A 57 -17.75 9.56 36.04
C PRO A 57 -17.34 10.74 36.92
N ILE A 58 -16.93 10.42 38.14
CA ILE A 58 -16.20 11.32 39.03
C ILE A 58 -14.95 11.79 38.28
N VAL A 59 -15.00 13.04 37.81
CA VAL A 59 -13.88 13.78 37.23
C VAL A 59 -12.82 13.92 38.34
N SER A 60 -11.96 12.92 38.45
CA SER A 60 -10.70 13.04 39.18
C SER A 60 -9.85 14.08 38.44
N LYS A 61 -9.87 15.31 38.96
CA LYS A 61 -8.82 16.31 38.74
C LYS A 61 -7.51 15.70 39.25
N LYS A 62 -6.83 14.93 38.39
CA LYS A 62 -5.45 14.53 38.60
C LYS A 62 -4.63 15.80 38.37
N GLU A 63 -4.18 16.41 39.46
CA GLU A 63 -3.16 17.45 39.45
C GLU A 63 -2.06 17.05 38.48
N THR A 64 -1.95 17.82 37.41
CA THR A 64 -0.88 17.70 36.44
C THR A 64 0.31 18.41 37.07
N GLU A 65 1.09 17.66 37.86
CA GLU A 65 2.42 18.10 38.27
C GLU A 65 3.24 18.45 37.00
N PRO A 66 3.96 19.58 36.98
CA PRO A 66 4.72 19.99 35.81
C PRO A 66 5.84 18.97 35.55
N GLN A 67 5.74 18.21 34.45
CA GLN A 67 6.85 17.39 33.95
C GLN A 67 7.94 18.26 33.30
N GLU A 68 8.39 19.33 33.96
CA GLU A 68 9.40 20.25 33.40
C GLU A 68 10.75 19.54 33.15
N GLY A 69 11.14 18.59 34.01
CA GLY A 69 12.44 17.90 33.87
C GLY A 69 12.55 16.97 32.66
N LYS A 70 11.45 16.40 32.15
CA LYS A 70 11.48 15.46 31.02
C LYS A 70 11.62 16.17 29.67
N THR A 71 11.27 17.46 29.63
CA THR A 71 11.38 18.30 28.43
C THR A 71 12.82 18.74 28.17
N GLU A 72 13.59 19.09 29.20
CA GLU A 72 14.97 19.56 29.05
C GLU A 72 15.90 18.45 28.52
N GLU A 73 15.79 17.24 29.06
CA GLU A 73 16.55 16.07 28.58
C GLU A 73 16.27 15.77 27.10
N LYS A 74 15.01 15.92 26.68
CA LYS A 74 14.61 15.72 25.28
C LYS A 74 15.16 16.80 24.36
N VAL A 75 15.23 18.06 24.82
CA VAL A 75 15.80 19.17 24.05
C VAL A 75 17.30 18.99 23.85
N ASP A 76 18.04 18.57 24.88
CA ASP A 76 19.48 18.33 24.76
C ASP A 76 19.80 17.11 23.90
N SER A 77 18.99 16.05 23.99
CA SER A 77 19.08 14.89 23.09
C SER A 77 18.90 15.29 21.62
N LEU A 78 17.87 16.10 21.31
CA LEU A 78 17.61 16.57 19.94
C LEU A 78 18.72 17.50 19.43
N ARG A 79 19.29 18.35 20.28
CA ARG A 79 20.43 19.22 19.90
C ARG A 79 21.66 18.41 19.52
N SER A 80 21.95 17.35 20.27
CA SER A 80 23.06 16.43 19.97
C SER A 80 22.87 15.73 18.62
N GLU A 81 21.65 15.27 18.34
CA GLU A 81 21.31 14.63 17.06
C GLU A 81 21.47 15.58 15.87
N VAL A 82 20.96 16.82 15.97
CA VAL A 82 21.13 17.85 14.94
C VAL A 82 22.60 18.19 14.71
N ALA A 83 23.43 18.24 15.76
CA ALA A 83 24.86 18.47 15.62
C ALA A 83 25.56 17.32 14.88
N SER A 84 25.19 16.08 15.16
CA SER A 84 25.70 14.88 14.46
C SER A 84 25.31 14.88 12.98
N GLN A 85 24.05 15.20 12.66
CA GLN A 85 23.57 15.30 11.28
C GLN A 85 24.31 16.39 10.49
N ARG A 86 24.53 17.57 11.09
CA ARG A 86 25.31 18.65 10.46
C ARG A 86 26.75 18.24 10.15
N HIS A 87 27.40 17.53 11.07
CA HIS A 87 28.75 17.01 10.84
C HIS A 87 28.77 16.00 9.68
N THR A 88 27.75 15.15 9.59
CA THR A 88 27.62 14.16 8.50
C THR A 88 27.45 14.83 7.15
N LEU A 89 26.57 15.84 7.05
CA LEU A 89 26.38 16.63 5.83
C LEU A 89 27.67 17.33 5.39
N LYS A 90 28.37 17.95 6.34
CA LYS A 90 29.65 18.60 6.05
C LYS A 90 30.71 17.60 5.56
N THR A 91 30.75 16.41 6.14
CA THR A 91 31.66 15.34 5.70
C THR A 91 31.33 14.86 4.28
N LEU A 92 30.05 14.82 3.91
CA LEU A 92 29.62 14.49 2.55
C LEU A 92 30.00 15.61 1.56
N GLU A 93 29.79 16.87 1.93
CA GLU A 93 30.20 18.03 1.11
C GLU A 93 31.72 18.01 0.84
N GLU A 94 32.54 17.79 1.86
CA GLU A 94 34.00 17.69 1.74
C GLU A 94 34.43 16.52 0.85
N ARG A 95 33.72 15.37 0.94
CA ARG A 95 33.96 14.21 0.06
C ARG A 95 33.57 14.49 -1.39
N THR A 96 32.49 15.22 -1.63
CA THR A 96 32.11 15.62 -2.99
C THR A 96 33.04 16.69 -3.57
N ALA A 97 33.68 17.51 -2.73
CA ALA A 97 34.64 18.52 -3.15
C ALA A 97 36.02 17.94 -3.54
N PHE A 98 36.36 16.74 -3.06
CA PHE A 98 37.60 16.03 -3.37
C PHE A 98 37.30 14.76 -4.20
N SER A 99 36.85 14.93 -5.44
CA SER A 99 36.97 13.88 -6.46
C SER A 99 38.30 14.12 -7.21
N PRO A 100 39.39 13.39 -6.88
CA PRO A 100 40.75 13.69 -7.36
C PRO A 100 40.99 13.35 -8.84
N ASP A 101 40.04 12.67 -9.48
CA ASP A 101 40.02 12.52 -10.92
C ASP A 101 39.19 13.66 -11.50
N GLY A 102 39.85 14.62 -12.15
CA GLY A 102 39.25 15.69 -12.94
C GLY A 102 38.50 15.17 -14.18
N ILE A 103 37.65 14.16 -14.00
CA ILE A 103 36.51 13.92 -14.85
C ILE A 103 35.65 15.15 -14.64
N ALA A 104 35.77 16.10 -15.56
CA ALA A 104 34.81 17.20 -15.67
C ALA A 104 33.44 16.55 -15.55
N VAL A 105 32.77 16.80 -14.42
CA VAL A 105 31.35 16.50 -14.25
C VAL A 105 30.74 17.24 -15.43
N THR A 106 30.42 16.47 -16.46
CA THR A 106 29.80 17.03 -17.64
C THR A 106 28.53 17.63 -17.09
N ASP A 107 28.37 18.95 -17.24
CA ASP A 107 27.17 19.72 -16.91
C ASP A 107 26.04 19.18 -17.79
N ALA A 108 25.64 17.95 -17.54
CA ALA A 108 24.42 17.38 -18.07
C ALA A 108 23.33 18.31 -17.52
N PRO A 109 22.55 18.94 -18.41
CA PRO A 109 21.47 19.79 -17.96
C PRO A 109 20.60 18.99 -16.98
N PRO A 110 20.12 19.62 -15.89
CA PRO A 110 19.22 18.94 -14.98
C PRO A 110 18.04 18.40 -15.79
N LEU A 111 17.69 17.14 -15.54
CA LEU A 111 16.53 16.52 -16.16
C LEU A 111 15.30 17.38 -15.89
N SER A 112 14.45 17.51 -16.90
CA SER A 112 13.15 18.14 -16.73
C SER A 112 12.28 17.34 -15.74
N GLU A 113 11.30 18.01 -15.13
CA GLU A 113 10.36 17.37 -14.21
C GLU A 113 9.63 16.18 -14.88
N GLU A 114 9.30 16.30 -16.16
CA GLU A 114 8.69 15.23 -16.94
C GLU A 114 9.64 14.03 -17.13
N GLU A 115 10.93 14.27 -17.41
CA GLU A 115 11.93 13.20 -17.52
C GLU A 115 12.15 12.48 -16.19
N LEU A 116 12.16 13.22 -15.07
CA LEU A 116 12.25 12.64 -13.73
C LEU A 116 11.04 11.78 -13.39
N GLU A 117 9.82 12.24 -13.71
CA GLU A 117 8.59 11.46 -13.50
C GLU A 117 8.57 10.19 -14.36
N GLN A 118 8.98 10.28 -15.63
CA GLN A 118 9.09 9.13 -16.52
C GLN A 118 10.13 8.13 -16.02
N GLN A 119 11.28 8.60 -15.55
CA GLN A 119 12.32 7.76 -14.97
C GLN A 119 11.81 7.03 -13.72
N ALA A 120 11.13 7.74 -12.80
CA ALA A 120 10.54 7.15 -11.61
C ALA A 120 9.48 6.08 -11.95
N LYS A 121 8.60 6.36 -12.93
CA LYS A 121 7.61 5.38 -13.41
C LYS A 121 8.28 4.14 -14.01
N ALA A 122 9.33 4.32 -14.81
CA ALA A 122 10.08 3.22 -15.41
C ALA A 122 10.78 2.35 -14.33
N GLU A 123 11.33 2.99 -13.31
CA GLU A 123 11.94 2.29 -12.19
C GLU A 123 10.92 1.48 -11.38
N ILE A 124 9.78 2.09 -11.01
CA ILE A 124 8.69 1.38 -10.33
C ILE A 124 8.21 0.19 -11.16
N ALA A 125 8.02 0.36 -12.47
CA ALA A 125 7.62 -0.72 -13.37
C ALA A 125 8.65 -1.86 -13.40
N ARG A 126 9.94 -1.55 -13.36
CA ARG A 126 11.03 -2.54 -13.27
C ARG A 126 10.95 -3.35 -11.97
N HIS A 127 10.73 -2.68 -10.84
CA HIS A 127 10.57 -3.36 -9.54
C HIS A 127 9.33 -4.26 -9.51
N VAL A 128 8.18 -3.78 -9.98
CA VAL A 128 6.95 -4.58 -10.07
C VAL A 128 7.16 -5.82 -10.95
N ALA A 129 7.83 -5.66 -12.10
CA ALA A 129 8.12 -6.77 -13.00
C ALA A 129 9.09 -7.80 -12.37
N LEU A 130 10.04 -7.36 -11.55
CA LEU A 130 10.93 -8.22 -10.78
C LEU A 130 10.12 -9.01 -9.73
N TYR A 131 9.29 -8.35 -8.92
CA TYR A 131 8.49 -9.00 -7.88
C TYR A 131 7.48 -9.99 -8.43
N ALA A 132 6.76 -9.62 -9.48
CA ALA A 132 5.83 -10.52 -10.15
C ALA A 132 6.55 -11.76 -10.73
N ARG A 133 7.81 -11.63 -11.15
CA ARG A 133 8.62 -12.76 -11.63
C ARG A 133 9.09 -13.65 -10.48
N VAL A 134 9.61 -13.06 -9.41
CA VAL A 134 10.06 -13.79 -8.22
C VAL A 134 8.90 -14.56 -7.61
N ALA A 135 7.75 -13.92 -7.39
CA ALA A 135 6.53 -14.57 -6.91
C ALA A 135 6.17 -15.82 -7.75
N LYS A 136 6.21 -15.71 -9.09
CA LYS A 136 5.90 -16.84 -9.99
C LYS A 136 6.92 -17.97 -9.93
N GLN A 137 8.19 -17.67 -9.63
CA GLN A 137 9.27 -18.65 -9.58
C GLN A 137 9.37 -19.32 -8.21
N GLU A 138 8.94 -18.65 -7.16
CA GLU A 138 8.96 -19.18 -5.80
C GLU A 138 7.88 -20.24 -5.59
N GLY A 139 8.30 -21.35 -4.99
CA GLY A 139 7.36 -22.30 -4.39
C GLY A 139 6.60 -21.68 -3.22
N ILE A 140 5.47 -22.26 -2.88
CA ILE A 140 4.65 -21.84 -1.74
C ILE A 140 5.21 -22.49 -0.46
N ASP A 141 5.46 -21.68 0.58
CA ASP A 141 5.68 -22.19 1.93
C ASP A 141 4.33 -22.32 2.63
N HIS A 142 3.73 -23.51 2.63
CA HIS A 142 2.40 -23.73 3.21
C HIS A 142 2.29 -23.41 4.70
N THR A 143 3.39 -23.42 5.44
CA THR A 143 3.37 -23.12 6.89
C THR A 143 3.24 -21.64 7.17
N TRP A 144 3.89 -20.81 6.34
CA TRP A 144 3.92 -19.36 6.48
C TRP A 144 2.87 -18.67 5.60
N ALA A 145 2.71 -19.09 4.36
CA ALA A 145 1.87 -18.41 3.38
C ALA A 145 0.41 -18.30 3.83
N SER A 146 -0.16 -19.34 4.44
CA SER A 146 -1.56 -19.32 4.88
C SER A 146 -1.79 -18.36 6.06
N SER A 147 -0.91 -18.35 7.06
CA SER A 147 -1.02 -17.41 8.18
C SER A 147 -0.74 -15.98 7.75
N ALA A 148 0.24 -15.76 6.88
CA ALA A 148 0.56 -14.47 6.27
C ALA A 148 -0.63 -13.93 5.44
N GLN A 149 -1.24 -14.77 4.58
CA GLN A 149 -2.43 -14.41 3.82
C GLN A 149 -3.58 -13.98 4.73
N GLN A 150 -3.82 -14.73 5.81
CA GLN A 150 -4.87 -14.40 6.77
C GLN A 150 -4.60 -13.08 7.48
N ALA A 151 -3.37 -12.86 7.96
CA ALA A 151 -2.99 -11.62 8.64
C ALA A 151 -3.12 -10.39 7.72
N ILE A 152 -2.67 -10.49 6.47
CA ILE A 152 -2.85 -9.44 5.46
C ILE A 152 -4.34 -9.21 5.19
N SER A 153 -5.11 -10.27 4.98
CA SER A 153 -6.54 -10.16 4.65
C SER A 153 -7.34 -9.53 5.78
N GLN A 154 -7.05 -9.88 7.03
CA GLN A 154 -7.69 -9.27 8.20
C GLN A 154 -7.33 -7.78 8.29
N SER A 155 -6.04 -7.45 8.19
CA SER A 155 -5.56 -6.08 8.31
C SER A 155 -6.07 -5.18 7.18
N LEU A 156 -6.12 -5.68 5.94
CA LEU A 156 -6.71 -4.94 4.81
C LEU A 156 -8.24 -4.93 4.87
N GLY A 157 -8.87 -5.95 5.47
CA GLY A 157 -10.30 -5.99 5.73
C GLY A 157 -10.77 -4.82 6.60
N GLU A 158 -9.99 -4.40 7.59
CA GLU A 158 -10.26 -3.20 8.38
C GLU A 158 -10.23 -1.92 7.55
N LEU A 159 -9.37 -1.87 6.52
CA LEU A 159 -9.31 -0.76 5.59
C LEU A 159 -10.46 -0.78 4.56
N SER A 160 -11.18 -1.90 4.43
CA SER A 160 -12.28 -1.98 3.46
C SER A 160 -13.44 -1.04 3.80
N ALA A 161 -13.72 -0.84 5.10
CA ALA A 161 -14.67 0.15 5.58
C ALA A 161 -14.26 1.60 5.22
N LYS A 162 -13.00 1.81 4.83
CA LYS A 162 -12.42 3.10 4.42
C LYS A 162 -12.26 3.23 2.90
N GLY A 163 -12.94 2.39 2.12
CA GLY A 163 -12.98 2.49 0.66
C GLY A 163 -11.98 1.62 -0.10
N LEU A 164 -11.28 0.69 0.57
CA LEU A 164 -10.57 -0.40 -0.10
C LEU A 164 -11.54 -1.53 -0.46
N GLY A 165 -11.59 -1.88 -1.75
CA GLY A 165 -12.37 -2.99 -2.27
C GLY A 165 -11.76 -4.35 -1.95
N ALA A 166 -12.32 -5.39 -2.58
CA ALA A 166 -11.90 -6.77 -2.41
C ALA A 166 -10.39 -6.94 -2.59
N VAL A 167 -9.79 -7.79 -1.75
CA VAL A 167 -8.36 -8.05 -1.77
C VAL A 167 -8.10 -9.51 -2.15
N ASP A 168 -7.29 -9.73 -3.19
CA ASP A 168 -6.73 -11.04 -3.54
C ASP A 168 -5.29 -11.11 -3.03
N VAL A 169 -5.03 -11.96 -2.03
CA VAL A 169 -3.71 -12.10 -1.41
C VAL A 169 -3.09 -13.44 -1.80
N LYS A 170 -1.86 -13.40 -2.32
CA LYS A 170 -1.05 -14.57 -2.69
C LYS A 170 0.30 -14.48 -2.02
N CYS A 171 0.56 -15.40 -1.09
CA CYS A 171 1.85 -15.50 -0.43
C CYS A 171 2.63 -16.70 -0.95
N HIS A 172 3.93 -16.49 -1.18
CA HIS A 172 4.88 -17.48 -1.64
C HIS A 172 5.80 -17.90 -0.50
N ARG A 173 7.12 -18.05 -0.72
CA ARG A 173 8.05 -18.44 0.33
C ARG A 173 8.65 -17.23 1.05
N SER A 174 8.95 -16.17 0.30
CA SER A 174 9.59 -14.96 0.81
C SER A 174 8.78 -13.67 0.60
N LEU A 175 7.74 -13.73 -0.24
CA LEU A 175 7.00 -12.56 -0.72
C LEU A 175 5.50 -12.81 -0.72
N CYS A 176 4.71 -11.80 -0.36
CA CYS A 176 3.27 -11.75 -0.59
C CYS A 176 2.92 -10.66 -1.60
N GLU A 177 2.02 -10.97 -2.53
CA GLU A 177 1.34 -10.02 -3.40
C GLU A 177 -0.12 -9.89 -2.93
N ALA A 178 -0.56 -8.67 -2.62
CA ALA A 178 -1.96 -8.36 -2.40
C ALA A 178 -2.45 -7.40 -3.48
N ARG A 179 -3.48 -7.79 -4.22
CA ARG A 179 -4.16 -6.93 -5.19
C ARG A 179 -5.40 -6.36 -4.53
N PHE A 180 -5.59 -5.05 -4.66
CA PHE A 180 -6.72 -4.35 -4.07
C PHE A 180 -7.33 -3.39 -5.09
N PHE A 181 -8.58 -2.99 -4.84
CA PHE A 181 -9.30 -2.00 -5.63
C PHE A 181 -9.66 -0.82 -4.73
N PHE A 182 -9.90 0.35 -5.30
CA PHE A 182 -10.38 1.52 -4.55
C PHE A 182 -11.22 2.41 -5.46
N ASP A 183 -12.03 3.26 -4.85
CA ASP A 183 -12.83 4.23 -5.58
C ASP A 183 -11.95 5.34 -6.16
N VAL A 184 -11.99 5.50 -7.49
CA VAL A 184 -11.29 6.55 -8.24
C VAL A 184 -11.79 7.94 -7.88
N ALA A 185 -13.00 8.07 -7.33
CA ALA A 185 -13.54 9.35 -6.85
C ALA A 185 -12.95 9.79 -5.49
N ALA A 186 -12.42 8.86 -4.69
CA ALA A 186 -11.88 9.14 -3.35
C ALA A 186 -10.55 8.42 -3.03
N PRO A 187 -9.56 8.39 -3.96
CA PRO A 187 -8.40 7.51 -3.86
C PRO A 187 -7.47 7.90 -2.72
N THR A 188 -7.39 9.19 -2.39
CA THR A 188 -6.39 9.73 -1.46
C THR A 188 -6.56 9.19 -0.05
N SER A 189 -7.81 9.04 0.43
CA SER A 189 -8.08 8.57 1.79
C SER A 189 -7.72 7.09 1.97
N ALA A 190 -8.07 6.24 1.00
CA ALA A 190 -7.73 4.82 1.02
C ALA A 190 -6.21 4.62 0.95
N LEU A 191 -5.54 5.31 0.02
CA LEU A 191 -4.09 5.20 -0.18
C LEU A 191 -3.27 5.74 1.00
N GLN A 192 -3.71 6.83 1.65
CA GLN A 192 -3.05 7.35 2.85
C GLN A 192 -3.07 6.35 4.01
N ASN A 193 -4.21 5.68 4.26
CA ASN A 193 -4.28 4.64 5.30
C ASN A 193 -3.37 3.44 4.97
N LEU A 194 -3.16 3.17 3.68
CA LEU A 194 -2.30 2.08 3.22
C LEU A 194 -0.80 2.37 3.42
N GLN A 195 -0.37 3.64 3.45
CA GLN A 195 1.04 3.99 3.68
C GLN A 195 1.55 3.56 5.06
N SER A 196 0.67 3.49 6.06
CA SER A 196 0.97 3.00 7.40
C SER A 196 0.73 1.48 7.56
N PHE A 197 0.34 0.79 6.49
CA PHE A 197 0.03 -0.64 6.56
C PHE A 197 1.29 -1.49 6.71
N SER A 198 1.38 -2.23 7.81
CA SER A 198 2.46 -3.19 8.04
C SER A 198 1.97 -4.26 9.03
N PRO A 199 1.50 -5.43 8.54
CA PRO A 199 1.03 -6.51 9.41
C PRO A 199 2.18 -7.13 10.21
N TRP A 200 3.41 -6.96 9.75
CA TRP A 200 4.65 -7.34 10.42
C TRP A 200 5.79 -6.42 9.93
N PRO A 201 6.89 -6.29 10.71
CA PRO A 201 8.06 -5.53 10.26
C PRO A 201 8.70 -6.20 9.05
N GLY A 202 8.64 -5.50 7.91
CA GLY A 202 9.19 -5.96 6.63
C GLY A 202 9.16 -4.85 5.59
N GLU A 203 9.91 -5.04 4.51
CA GLU A 203 9.89 -4.10 3.40
C GLU A 203 8.56 -4.22 2.61
N VAL A 204 8.02 -3.06 2.24
CA VAL A 204 6.72 -2.93 1.59
C VAL A 204 6.85 -2.04 0.36
N LEU A 205 6.35 -2.51 -0.78
CA LEU A 205 6.11 -1.68 -1.96
C LEU A 205 4.61 -1.59 -2.23
N ILE A 206 4.10 -0.36 -2.33
CA ILE A 206 2.73 -0.07 -2.76
C ILE A 206 2.78 0.58 -4.14
N VAL A 207 2.02 0.04 -5.08
CA VAL A 207 1.83 0.62 -6.41
C VAL A 207 0.35 0.76 -6.66
N ALA A 208 -0.10 1.97 -6.94
CA ALA A 208 -1.49 2.27 -7.22
C ALA A 208 -1.62 2.86 -8.63
N ASP A 209 -2.56 2.33 -9.40
CA ASP A 209 -3.05 2.90 -10.65
C ASP A 209 -4.33 3.68 -10.32
N THR A 210 -4.17 4.98 -10.09
CA THR A 210 -5.28 5.86 -9.69
C THR A 210 -6.29 6.08 -10.81
N GLU A 211 -5.92 5.83 -12.07
CA GLU A 211 -6.85 5.93 -13.20
C GLU A 211 -7.78 4.71 -13.26
N LYS A 212 -7.25 3.51 -12.93
CA LYS A 212 -8.03 2.27 -12.94
C LYS A 212 -8.70 1.94 -11.61
N GLY A 213 -8.32 2.61 -10.52
CA GLY A 213 -8.79 2.26 -9.18
C GLY A 213 -8.25 0.90 -8.73
N GLU A 214 -7.07 0.52 -9.21
CA GLU A 214 -6.42 -0.75 -8.90
C GLU A 214 -5.10 -0.50 -8.17
N GLY A 215 -4.73 -1.38 -7.25
CA GLY A 215 -3.43 -1.32 -6.61
C GLY A 215 -2.86 -2.69 -6.31
N ARG A 216 -1.54 -2.71 -6.13
CA ARG A 216 -0.76 -3.87 -5.73
C ARG A 216 0.12 -3.50 -4.56
N LEU A 217 0.21 -4.43 -3.64
CA LEU A 217 1.01 -4.36 -2.45
C LEU A 217 1.92 -5.58 -2.43
N TYR A 218 3.22 -5.35 -2.35
CA TYR A 218 4.24 -6.39 -2.21
C TYR A 218 4.81 -6.29 -0.81
N LEU A 219 4.77 -7.38 -0.05
CA LEU A 219 5.34 -7.46 1.30
C LEU A 219 6.38 -8.56 1.38
N ALA A 220 7.57 -8.23 1.86
CA ALA A 220 8.57 -9.23 2.20
C ALA A 220 8.18 -9.99 3.48
N ARG A 221 8.61 -11.25 3.58
CA ARG A 221 8.55 -12.04 4.81
C ARG A 221 9.35 -11.38 5.94
N GLU A 222 8.99 -11.65 7.18
CA GLU A 222 9.71 -11.15 8.36
C GLU A 222 11.22 -11.41 8.25
N GLY A 223 12.02 -10.37 8.46
CA GLY A 223 13.48 -10.43 8.36
C GLY A 223 14.05 -10.59 6.95
N ASN A 224 13.23 -10.50 5.91
CA ASN A 224 13.65 -10.48 4.50
C ASN A 224 13.44 -9.10 3.89
N ASN A 225 14.23 -8.79 2.87
CA ASN A 225 14.05 -7.59 2.03
C ASN A 225 13.32 -7.97 0.74
N LEU A 226 12.71 -6.98 0.10
CA LEU A 226 12.22 -7.18 -1.27
C LEU A 226 13.42 -7.39 -2.21
N PRO A 227 13.28 -8.22 -3.25
CA PRO A 227 14.31 -8.37 -4.28
C PRO A 227 14.74 -7.01 -4.87
N HIS A 228 16.04 -6.75 -4.94
CA HIS A 228 16.55 -5.57 -5.65
C HIS A 228 17.07 -5.99 -7.04
N PRO A 229 16.96 -5.10 -8.06
CA PRO A 229 17.53 -5.34 -9.38
C PRO A 229 19.07 -5.42 -9.38
#